data_AF-A0A4V0P0F1-F1
#
_entry.id   AF-A0A4V0P0F1-F1
#
_cell.length_a   1.000
_cell.length_b   1.000
_cell.length_c   1.000
_cell.angle_alpha   90.00
_cell.angle_beta   90.00
_cell.angle_gamma   90.00
#
_symmetry.space_group_name_H-M   'P 1'
#
loop_
_entity.id
_entity.type
_entity.pdbx_description
1 polymer ?
#
loop_
_entity_poly.entity_id
_entity_poly.type
_entity_poly.pdbx_seq_one_letter_code
_entity_poly.pdbx_strand_id
1 'polypeptide(L)' 'DAELARYKDYAEKVRPYVKDTICFLHTALRNGKTILVEGANAAMLDIDFGTYPYV' A
#
# COMPACT_ATOMS: atom_id res chain seq x y z
N ASP A 1 -3.21 -10.77 24.22
CA ASP A 1 -1.95 -10.22 24.77
C ASP A 1 -0.72 -10.48 23.90
N ALA A 2 -0.44 -11.73 23.49
CA ALA A 2 0.73 -12.03 22.63
C ALA A 2 0.72 -11.28 21.28
N GLU A 3 -0.43 -11.22 20.61
CA GLU A 3 -0.58 -10.47 19.35
C GLU A 3 -0.32 -8.97 19.53
N LEU A 4 -0.85 -8.37 20.59
CA LEU A 4 -0.62 -6.96 20.87
C LEU A 4 0.86 -6.65 21.10
N ALA A 5 1.57 -7.52 21.83
CA ALA A 5 3.01 -7.38 22.02
C ALA A 5 3.77 -7.48 20.69
N ARG A 6 3.38 -8.42 19.81
CA ARG A 6 3.95 -8.59 18.48
C ARG A 6 3.76 -7.36 17.59
N TYR A 7 2.56 -6.81 17.54
CA TYR A 7 2.29 -5.60 16.75
C TYR A 7 2.99 -4.35 17.28
N LYS A 8 3.25 -4.25 18.59
CA LYS A 8 4.06 -3.16 19.16
C LYS A 8 5.51 -3.20 18.68
N ASP A 9 6.12 -4.38 18.62
CA ASP A 9 7.47 -4.55 18.05
C ASP A 9 7.50 -4.21 16.55
N TYR A 10 6.51 -4.68 15.78
CA TYR A 10 6.39 -4.33 14.37
C TYR A 10 6.16 -2.84 14.14
N ALA A 11 5.36 -2.18 14.99
CA ALA A 11 5.13 -0.75 14.88
C ALA A 11 6.43 0.04 14.96
N GLU A 12 7.32 -0.29 15.90
CA GLU A 12 8.62 0.39 16.01
C GLU A 12 9.53 0.14 14.81
N LYS A 13 9.51 -1.08 14.24
CA LYS A 13 10.27 -1.41 13.02
C LYS A 13 9.73 -0.72 11.78
N VAL A 14 8.41 -0.56 11.66
CA VAL A 14 7.74 0.02 10.49
C VAL A 14 7.70 1.55 10.55
N ARG A 15 7.70 2.14 11.75
CA ARG A 15 7.59 3.59 12.00
C ARG A 15 8.47 4.46 11.09
N PRO A 16 9.75 4.15 10.80
CA PRO A 16 10.59 4.98 9.93
C PRO A 16 10.14 5.03 8.46
N TYR A 17 9.33 4.05 8.01
CA TYR A 17 8.87 3.93 6.63
C TYR A 17 7.48 4.55 6.42
N VAL A 18 6.74 4.84 7.50
CA VAL A 18 5.43 5.48 7.43
C VAL A 18 5.60 6.93 6.99
N LYS A 19 4.92 7.32 5.90
CA LYS A 19 4.96 8.67 5.34
C LYS A 19 3.58 9.10 4.88
N ASP A 20 3.37 10.41 4.77
CA ASP A 20 2.25 10.95 4.00
C ASP A 20 2.49 10.67 2.52
N THR A 21 1.86 9.59 2.03
CA THR A 21 1.99 9.11 0.65
C THR A 21 1.52 10.15 -0.36
N ILE A 22 0.48 10.92 -0.07
CA ILE A 22 -0.08 11.91 -1.00
C ILE A 22 0.94 13.03 -1.22
N CYS A 23 1.44 13.61 -0.13
CA CYS A 23 2.45 14.66 -0.19
C CYS A 23 3.73 14.15 -0.87
N PHE A 24 4.22 12.97 -0.47
CA PHE A 24 5.42 12.36 -1.02
C PHE A 24 5.33 12.12 -2.55
N LEU A 25 4.26 11.48 -3.02
CA LEU A 25 4.06 11.19 -4.44
C LEU A 25 3.85 12.47 -5.25
N HIS A 26 3.08 13.42 -4.73
CA HIS A 26 2.83 14.69 -5.40
C HIS A 26 4.11 15.50 -5.59
N THR A 27 4.97 15.57 -4.57
CA THR A 27 6.29 16.20 -4.67
C THR A 27 7.18 15.45 -5.66
N ALA A 28 7.19 14.12 -5.66
CA ALA A 28 7.96 13.33 -6.61
C ALA A 28 7.53 13.58 -8.07
N LEU A 29 6.21 13.64 -8.33
CA LEU A 29 5.65 13.99 -9.64
C LEU A 29 6.06 15.39 -10.07
N ARG A 30 5.93 16.39 -9.18
CA ARG A 30 6.33 17.78 -9.48
C ARG A 30 7.83 17.93 -9.76
N ASN A 31 8.66 17.10 -9.14
CA ASN A 31 10.10 17.08 -9.37
C ASN A 31 10.50 16.26 -10.61
N GLY A 32 9.54 15.85 -11.44
CA GLY A 32 9.80 15.14 -12.69
C GLY A 32 10.28 13.70 -12.51
N LYS A 33 10.03 13.07 -11.36
CA LYS A 33 10.37 11.65 -11.16
C LYS A 33 9.40 10.74 -11.92
N THR A 34 9.94 9.71 -12.56
CA THR A 34 9.15 8.62 -13.13
C THR A 34 8.65 7.70 -12.01
N ILE A 35 7.35 7.37 -12.03
CA ILE A 35 6.71 6.51 -11.05
C ILE A 35 6.19 5.25 -11.77
N LEU A 36 6.62 4.09 -11.31
CA LEU A 36 6.08 2.80 -11.72
C LEU A 36 5.02 2.36 -10.70
N VAL A 37 3.81 2.08 -11.18
CA VAL A 37 2.72 1.54 -10.36
C VAL A 37 2.63 0.04 -10.60
N GLU A 38 2.91 -0.75 -9.57
CA GLU A 38 2.73 -2.20 -9.59
C GLU A 38 1.30 -2.52 -9.16
N GLY A 39 0.47 -2.96 -10.10
CA GLY A 39 -0.87 -3.45 -9.80
C GLY A 39 -0.79 -4.82 -9.12
N ALA A 40 -1.59 -5.02 -8.07
CA ALA A 40 -1.78 -6.34 -7.46
C ALA A 40 -2.95 -7.09 -8.14
N ASN A 41 -2.98 -8.41 -7.97
CA ASN A 41 -4.02 -9.29 -8.50
C ASN A 41 -4.13 -9.25 -10.04
N ALA A 42 -5.35 -9.37 -10.58
CA ALA A 42 -5.65 -9.33 -12.00
C ALA A 42 -7.05 -8.73 -12.21
N ALA A 43 -7.32 -8.20 -13.39
CA ALA A 43 -8.60 -7.54 -13.69
C ALA A 43 -9.84 -8.44 -13.46
N MET A 44 -9.70 -9.76 -13.63
CA MET A 44 -10.78 -10.74 -13.41
C MET A 44 -11.11 -10.98 -11.92
N LEU A 45 -10.27 -10.47 -11.02
CA LEU A 45 -10.43 -10.52 -9.56
C LEU A 45 -10.87 -9.15 -9.00
N ASP A 46 -11.25 -8.24 -9.89
CA ASP A 46 -11.83 -6.97 -9.46
C ASP A 46 -13.19 -7.19 -8.78
N ILE A 47 -13.48 -6.44 -7.72
CA ILE A 47 -14.70 -6.61 -6.93
C ILE A 47 -15.97 -6.27 -7.73
N ASP A 48 -15.88 -5.33 -8.66
CA ASP A 48 -17.01 -4.83 -9.47
C ASP A 48 -17.04 -5.49 -10.85
N PHE A 49 -15.87 -5.71 -11.47
CA PHE A 49 -15.74 -6.18 -12.85
C PHE A 49 -15.29 -7.63 -12.98
N GLY A 50 -14.93 -8.28 -11.87
CA GLY A 50 -14.48 -9.67 -11.85
C GLY A 50 -15.62 -10.68 -11.85
N THR A 51 -15.27 -11.95 -11.67
CA THR A 51 -16.22 -13.07 -11.66
C THR A 51 -16.88 -13.25 -10.30
N TYR A 52 -17.64 -12.25 -9.84
CA TYR A 52 -18.34 -12.31 -8.55
C TYR A 52 -19.17 -13.61 -8.43
N PRO A 53 -19.08 -14.37 -7.31
CA PRO A 53 -18.40 -14.05 -6.04
C PRO A 53 -16.94 -14.52 -5.95
N TYR A 54 -16.39 -15.10 -7.02
CA TYR A 54 -15.02 -15.61 -7.08
C TYR A 54 -14.08 -14.54 -7.62
N VAL A 55 -13.80 -13.55 -6.78
CA VAL A 55 -12.90 -12.42 -6.99
C VAL A 55 -11.80 -12.41 -5.93
#